data_AF-A0A662IS88-F1
#
_entry.id   AF-A0A662IS88-F1
#
_cell.length_a   1.000
_cell.length_b   1.000
_cell.length_c   1.000
_cell.angle_alpha   90.00
_cell.angle_beta   90.00
_cell.angle_gamma   90.00
#
_symmetry.space_group_name_H-M   'P 1'
#
loop_
_entity.id
_entity.type
_entity.pdbx_description
1 polymer ?
#
loop_
_entity_poly.entity_id
_entity_poly.type
_entity_poly.pdbx_seq_one_letter_code
_entity_poly.pdbx_strand_id
1 'polypeptide(L)'
;MPLYRSGGDMYKKYTKKYNPTVVSTRFTDVQDVAFDRAQEGLNAIGTVRELVRPILDKYGVTGGNRATYLGFATTLYRHVIRNKGEAGSKVASGLKSYFVTAYDLDPSILDEIIQVVVGWAVAY
;
A
#
# COMPACT_ATOMS: atom_id res chain seq x y z
N MET A 1 -1.07 -37.47 2.14
CA MET A 1 -1.12 -36.12 2.78
C MET A 1 0.13 -35.36 2.37
N PRO A 2 0.06 -34.06 2.00
CA PRO A 2 1.28 -33.32 1.71
C PRO A 2 2.08 -33.20 3.01
N LEU A 3 3.23 -33.87 3.08
CA LEU A 3 4.16 -33.79 4.20
C LEU A 3 4.59 -32.33 4.42
N TYR A 4 4.87 -31.97 5.67
CA TYR A 4 5.36 -30.65 6.01
C TYR A 4 6.68 -30.40 5.27
N ARG A 5 6.77 -29.30 4.51
CA ARG A 5 7.96 -29.00 3.70
C ARG A 5 9.07 -28.49 4.59
N SER A 6 10.23 -29.11 4.52
CA SER A 6 11.43 -28.58 5.17
C SER A 6 11.96 -27.34 4.43
N GLY A 7 12.81 -26.55 5.09
CA GLY A 7 13.52 -25.44 4.44
C GLY A 7 14.33 -25.92 3.21
N GLY A 8 14.87 -27.14 3.26
CA GLY A 8 15.55 -27.76 2.13
C GLY A 8 14.62 -28.04 0.94
N ASP A 9 13.40 -28.51 1.19
CA ASP A 9 12.40 -28.72 0.14
C ASP A 9 11.94 -27.40 -0.49
N MET A 10 11.83 -26.34 0.33
CA MET A 10 11.53 -24.99 -0.15
C MET A 10 12.63 -24.46 -1.07
N TYR A 11 13.90 -24.61 -0.69
CA TYR A 11 15.05 -24.17 -1.50
C TYR A 11 15.18 -24.94 -2.81
N LYS A 12 15.03 -26.27 -2.78
CA LYS A 12 15.03 -27.11 -3.99
C LYS A 12 13.91 -26.74 -4.96
N LYS A 13 12.73 -26.40 -4.44
CA LYS A 13 11.63 -25.91 -5.28
C LYS A 13 11.91 -24.51 -5.83
N TYR A 14 12.51 -23.63 -5.02
CA TYR A 14 12.89 -22.29 -5.43
C TYR A 14 13.85 -22.32 -6.62
N THR A 15 14.97 -23.03 -6.51
CA THR A 15 15.97 -23.15 -7.59
C THR A 15 15.38 -23.67 -8.90
N LYS A 16 14.50 -24.69 -8.84
CA LYS A 16 13.80 -25.22 -10.03
C LYS A 16 12.92 -24.20 -10.77
N LYS A 17 12.46 -23.13 -10.12
CA LYS A 17 11.64 -22.08 -10.77
C LYS A 17 12.48 -21.13 -11.64
N TYR A 18 13.80 -21.10 -11.47
CA TYR A 18 14.70 -20.17 -12.18
C TYR A 18 15.19 -20.74 -13.51
N ASN A 19 14.27 -21.15 -14.38
CA ASN A 19 14.60 -21.44 -15.79
C ASN A 19 14.50 -20.13 -16.60
N PRO A 20 15.62 -19.57 -17.10
CA PRO A 20 15.62 -18.25 -17.74
C PRO A 20 14.71 -18.17 -18.96
N THR A 21 14.63 -19.23 -19.77
CA THR A 21 13.82 -19.26 -20.98
C THR A 21 12.34 -19.13 -20.65
N VAL A 22 11.85 -19.94 -19.69
CA VAL A 22 10.44 -19.91 -19.28
C VAL A 22 10.09 -18.60 -18.57
N VAL A 23 11.02 -18.06 -17.79
CA VAL A 23 10.85 -16.75 -17.13
C VAL A 23 10.69 -15.65 -18.18
N SER A 24 11.59 -15.58 -19.16
CA SER A 24 11.55 -14.58 -20.23
C SER A 24 10.24 -14.64 -21.02
N THR A 25 9.81 -15.83 -21.42
CA THR A 25 8.54 -16.02 -22.14
C THR A 25 7.36 -15.48 -21.34
N ARG A 26 7.23 -15.88 -20.06
CA ARG A 26 6.12 -15.42 -19.21
C ARG A 26 6.07 -13.91 -19.03
N PHE A 27 7.21 -13.26 -18.87
CA PHE A 27 7.26 -11.80 -18.73
C PHE A 27 6.89 -11.09 -20.03
N THR A 28 7.28 -11.66 -21.18
CA THR A 28 6.93 -11.10 -22.49
C THR A 28 5.43 -11.23 -22.74
N ASP A 29 4.85 -12.39 -22.45
CA ASP A 29 3.44 -12.71 -22.72
C ASP A 29 2.44 -11.86 -21.92
N VAL A 30 2.86 -11.30 -20.77
CA VAL A 30 1.98 -10.52 -19.87
C VAL A 30 2.42 -9.07 -19.72
N GLN A 31 3.34 -8.61 -20.57
CA GLN A 31 3.96 -7.30 -20.44
C GLN A 31 2.93 -6.16 -20.53
N ASP A 32 2.01 -6.26 -21.48
CA ASP A 32 0.91 -5.34 -21.70
C ASP A 32 0.00 -5.25 -20.47
N VAL A 33 -0.49 -6.40 -19.97
CA VAL A 33 -1.34 -6.47 -18.77
C VAL A 33 -0.60 -5.94 -17.54
N ALA A 34 0.71 -6.17 -17.45
CA ALA A 34 1.52 -5.65 -16.35
C ALA A 34 1.66 -4.12 -16.44
N PHE A 35 1.82 -3.56 -17.63
CA PHE A 35 1.94 -2.11 -17.84
C PHE A 35 0.63 -1.38 -17.54
N ASP A 36 -0.51 -1.89 -18.00
CA ASP A 36 -1.82 -1.29 -17.70
C ASP A 36 -2.07 -1.25 -16.19
N ARG A 37 -1.84 -2.38 -15.50
CA ARG A 37 -1.98 -2.46 -14.04
C ARG A 37 -1.00 -1.57 -13.30
N ALA A 38 0.23 -1.44 -13.80
CA ALA A 38 1.23 -0.55 -13.22
C ALA A 38 0.81 0.91 -13.37
N GLN A 39 0.29 1.31 -14.53
CA GLN A 39 -0.20 2.66 -14.78
C GLN A 39 -1.35 3.01 -13.84
N GLU A 40 -2.36 2.15 -13.70
CA GLU A 40 -3.46 2.35 -12.76
C GLU A 40 -2.97 2.52 -11.32
N GLY A 41 -2.10 1.60 -10.86
CA GLY A 41 -1.58 1.63 -9.50
C GLY A 41 -0.70 2.84 -9.19
N LEU A 42 0.17 3.23 -10.12
CA LEU A 42 1.04 4.40 -9.97
C LEU A 42 0.25 5.70 -9.94
N ASN A 43 -0.75 5.83 -10.82
CA ASN A 43 -1.62 7.00 -10.87
C ASN A 43 -2.40 7.14 -9.56
N ALA A 44 -2.99 6.06 -9.06
CA ALA A 44 -3.74 6.08 -7.81
C ALA A 44 -2.87 6.50 -6.60
N ILE A 45 -1.65 5.98 -6.50
CA ILE A 45 -0.71 6.38 -5.44
C ILE A 45 -0.26 7.83 -5.62
N GLY A 46 -0.08 8.29 -6.86
CA GLY A 46 0.18 9.69 -7.19
C GLY A 46 -0.92 10.59 -6.63
N THR A 47 -2.18 10.31 -6.95
CA THR A 47 -3.34 11.06 -6.47
C THR A 47 -3.44 11.08 -4.95
N VAL A 48 -3.27 9.94 -4.27
CA VAL A 48 -3.27 9.89 -2.79
C VAL A 48 -2.22 10.81 -2.19
N ARG A 49 -1.01 10.86 -2.78
CA ARG A 49 0.06 11.75 -2.31
C ARG A 49 -0.28 13.22 -2.58
N GLU A 50 -0.83 13.54 -3.75
CA GLU A 50 -1.24 14.90 -4.09
C GLU A 50 -2.34 15.44 -3.19
N LEU A 51 -3.29 14.58 -2.79
CA LEU A 51 -4.34 14.94 -1.84
C LEU A 51 -3.81 15.22 -0.42
N VAL A 52 -2.78 14.49 0.01
CA VAL A 52 -2.23 14.59 1.37
C VAL A 52 -1.20 15.72 1.50
N ARG A 53 -0.46 16.06 0.44
CA ARG A 53 0.57 17.11 0.47
C ARG A 53 0.05 18.46 1.01
N PRO A 54 -1.11 19.00 0.57
CA PRO A 54 -1.66 20.24 1.11
C PRO A 54 -1.99 20.18 2.61
N ILE A 55 -2.45 19.03 3.11
CA ILE A 55 -2.67 18.83 4.55
C ILE A 55 -1.33 18.99 5.28
N LEU A 56 -0.30 18.30 4.82
CA LEU A 56 1.02 18.37 5.45
C LEU A 56 1.63 19.78 5.38
N ASP A 57 1.36 20.52 4.30
CA ASP A 57 1.80 21.92 4.14
C ASP A 57 1.07 22.86 5.11
N LYS A 58 -0.25 22.67 5.28
CA LYS A 58 -1.07 23.41 6.25
C LYS A 58 -0.55 23.26 7.69
N TYR A 59 -0.05 22.08 8.05
CA TYR A 59 0.49 21.79 9.38
C TYR A 59 2.00 22.02 9.50
N GLY A 60 2.68 22.52 8.46
CA GLY A 60 4.12 22.77 8.49
C GLY A 60 4.97 21.51 8.62
N VAL A 61 4.45 20.33 8.22
CA VAL A 61 5.16 19.06 8.30
C VAL A 61 6.21 18.98 7.19
N THR A 62 7.48 19.03 7.59
CA THR A 62 8.63 19.02 6.70
C THR A 62 9.58 17.85 6.99
N GLY A 63 10.58 17.65 6.12
CA GLY A 63 11.63 16.64 6.32
C GLY A 63 11.14 15.20 6.34
N GLY A 64 11.84 14.35 7.10
CA GLY A 64 11.57 12.91 7.17
C GLY A 64 10.17 12.56 7.67
N ASN A 65 9.61 13.36 8.58
CA ASN A 65 8.26 13.13 9.12
C ASN A 65 7.19 13.16 8.02
N ARG A 66 7.37 13.99 6.99
CA ARG A 66 6.47 14.05 5.84
C ARG A 66 6.35 12.69 5.14
N ALA A 67 7.46 11.95 5.03
CA ALA A 67 7.45 10.63 4.42
C ALA A 67 6.65 9.62 5.26
N THR A 68 6.71 9.71 6.59
CA THR A 68 5.96 8.83 7.49
C THR A 68 4.45 9.03 7.35
N TYR A 69 3.98 10.28 7.25
CA TYR A 69 2.57 10.59 6.97
C TYR A 69 2.11 10.11 5.59
N LEU A 70 2.94 10.26 4.55
CA LEU A 70 2.64 9.71 3.23
C LEU A 70 2.63 8.17 3.23
N GLY A 71 3.47 7.55 4.07
CA GLY A 71 3.47 6.11 4.33
C GLY A 71 2.16 5.64 4.97
N PHE A 72 1.64 6.38 5.95
CA PHE A 72 0.31 6.16 6.52
C PHE A 72 -0.78 6.24 5.44
N ALA A 73 -0.82 7.33 4.67
CA ALA A 73 -1.84 7.53 3.64
C ALA A 73 -1.88 6.42 2.58
N THR A 74 -0.72 6.02 2.08
CA THR A 74 -0.62 4.94 1.07
C THR A 74 -0.94 3.56 1.65
N THR A 75 -0.62 3.32 2.92
CA THR A 75 -1.00 2.09 3.62
C THR A 75 -2.50 2.05 3.86
N LEU A 76 -3.10 3.16 4.27
CA LEU A 76 -4.55 3.30 4.44
C LEU A 76 -5.25 2.99 3.12
N TYR A 77 -4.84 3.64 2.03
CA TYR A 77 -5.39 3.41 0.68
C TYR A 77 -5.37 1.92 0.29
N ARG A 78 -4.23 1.23 0.47
CA ARG A 78 -4.07 -0.21 0.18
C ARG A 78 -5.12 -1.09 0.86
N HIS A 79 -5.59 -0.69 2.03
CA HIS A 79 -6.62 -1.43 2.77
C HIS A 79 -8.03 -1.01 2.39
N VAL A 80 -8.31 0.29 2.33
CA VAL A 80 -9.69 0.79 2.13
C VAL A 80 -10.20 0.58 0.71
N ILE A 81 -9.30 0.49 -0.28
CA ILE A 81 -9.69 0.11 -1.65
C ILE A 81 -10.29 -1.31 -1.73
N ARG A 82 -9.91 -2.20 -0.81
CA ARG A 82 -10.39 -3.60 -0.77
C ARG A 82 -11.52 -3.80 0.25
N ASN A 83 -11.52 -3.00 1.32
CA ASN A 83 -12.40 -3.16 2.46
C ASN A 83 -13.20 -1.88 2.68
N LYS A 84 -14.46 -1.86 2.19
CA LYS A 84 -15.38 -0.73 2.33
C LYS A 84 -16.23 -0.86 3.62
N GLY A 85 -16.93 0.22 3.98
CA GLY A 85 -17.87 0.24 5.12
C GLY A 85 -17.18 0.03 6.47
N GLU A 86 -17.84 -0.68 7.39
CA GLU A 86 -17.36 -0.88 8.76
C GLU A 86 -15.97 -1.54 8.84
N ALA A 87 -15.67 -2.45 7.91
CA ALA A 87 -14.36 -3.08 7.82
C ALA A 87 -13.25 -2.06 7.52
N GLY A 88 -13.52 -1.11 6.61
CA GLY A 88 -12.61 -0.02 6.29
C GLY A 88 -12.36 0.89 7.51
N SER A 89 -13.42 1.23 8.24
CA SER A 89 -13.33 2.05 9.46
C SER A 89 -12.48 1.39 10.55
N LYS A 90 -12.66 0.07 10.79
CA LYS A 90 -11.85 -0.67 11.77
C LYS A 90 -10.37 -0.68 11.39
N VAL A 91 -10.06 -0.86 10.11
CA VAL A 91 -8.67 -0.82 9.63
C VAL A 91 -8.07 0.59 9.77
N ALA A 92 -8.83 1.63 9.42
CA ALA A 92 -8.38 3.02 9.56
C ALA A 92 -8.05 3.35 11.03
N SER A 93 -8.93 2.97 11.96
CA SER A 93 -8.72 3.17 13.40
C SER A 93 -7.51 2.41 13.95
N GLY A 94 -7.35 1.14 13.56
CA GLY A 94 -6.19 0.33 13.97
C GLY A 94 -4.88 0.87 13.40
N LEU A 95 -4.88 1.29 12.14
CA LEU A 95 -3.71 1.88 11.48
C LEU A 95 -3.35 3.22 12.12
N LYS A 96 -4.33 4.07 12.42
CA LYS A 96 -4.10 5.32 13.15
C LYS A 96 -3.42 5.04 14.48
N SER A 97 -3.96 4.13 15.28
CA SER A 97 -3.38 3.76 16.57
C SER A 97 -1.93 3.29 16.44
N TYR A 98 -1.61 2.46 15.45
CA TYR A 98 -0.23 2.02 15.19
C TYR A 98 0.69 3.21 14.87
N PHE A 99 0.28 4.12 14.00
CA PHE A 99 1.13 5.25 13.60
C PHE A 99 1.31 6.30 14.69
N VAL A 100 0.29 6.50 15.54
CA VAL A 100 0.41 7.35 16.73
C VAL A 100 1.37 6.73 17.74
N THR A 101 1.25 5.43 18.01
CA THR A 101 2.02 4.76 19.07
C THR A 101 3.45 4.40 18.68
N ALA A 102 3.70 4.03 17.42
CA ALA A 102 5.01 3.57 16.97
C ALA A 102 5.88 4.69 16.38
N TYR A 103 5.27 5.77 15.89
CA TYR A 103 5.97 6.86 15.19
C TYR A 103 5.62 8.25 15.73
N ASP A 104 4.89 8.33 16.85
CA ASP A 104 4.52 9.59 17.52
C ASP A 104 3.87 10.63 16.58
N LEU A 105 3.11 10.17 15.59
CA LEU A 105 2.42 11.05 14.66
C LEU A 105 1.21 11.71 15.32
N ASP A 106 1.00 13.00 15.02
CA ASP A 106 -0.16 13.77 15.47
C ASP A 106 -1.48 13.10 15.00
N PRO A 107 -2.35 12.66 15.94
CA PRO A 107 -3.63 12.04 15.62
C PRO A 107 -4.57 12.92 14.78
N SER A 108 -4.50 14.24 14.92
CA SER A 108 -5.38 15.19 14.22
C SER A 108 -5.05 15.28 12.73
N ILE A 109 -3.77 15.30 12.38
CA ILE A 109 -3.30 15.24 10.98
C ILE A 109 -3.70 13.91 10.35
N LEU A 110 -3.60 12.81 11.11
CA LEU A 110 -4.03 11.49 10.63
C LEU A 110 -5.53 11.42 10.36
N ASP A 111 -6.36 12.10 11.14
CA ASP A 111 -7.82 12.17 10.89
C ASP A 111 -8.16 12.91 9.60
N GLU A 112 -7.52 14.05 9.33
CA GLU A 112 -7.70 14.76 8.06
C GLU A 112 -7.26 13.90 6.87
N ILE A 113 -6.14 13.17 7.01
CA ILE A 113 -5.67 12.23 5.98
C ILE A 113 -6.68 11.10 5.78
N ILE A 114 -7.23 10.51 6.86
CA ILE A 114 -8.26 9.47 6.75
C ILE A 114 -9.46 9.98 5.99
N GLN A 115 -9.96 11.16 6.34
CA GLN A 115 -11.15 11.74 5.70
C GLN A 115 -10.95 11.93 4.19
N VAL A 116 -9.82 12.52 3.78
CA VAL A 116 -9.55 12.79 2.36
C VAL A 116 -9.30 11.49 1.57
N VAL A 117 -8.50 10.57 2.12
CA VAL A 117 -8.15 9.32 1.42
C VAL A 117 -9.34 8.37 1.33
N VAL A 118 -10.11 8.19 2.41
CA VAL A 118 -11.30 7.33 2.42
C VAL A 118 -12.42 7.95 1.59
N GLY A 119 -12.63 9.26 1.72
CA GLY A 119 -13.63 9.99 0.93
C GLY A 119 -13.39 9.83 -0.57
N TRP A 120 -12.14 9.96 -1.02
CA TRP A 120 -11.78 9.72 -2.41
C TRP A 120 -11.86 8.24 -2.82
N ALA A 121 -11.34 7.33 -2.00
CA ALA A 121 -11.28 5.90 -2.34
C ALA A 121 -12.64 5.18 -2.35
N VAL A 122 -13.65 5.71 -1.64
CA VAL A 122 -15.00 5.13 -1.54
C VAL A 122 -15.97 5.76 -2.55
N ALA A 123 -15.70 6.99 -3.02
CA ALA A 123 -16.51 7.66 -4.05
C ALA A 123 -16.44 6.96 -5.43
N TYR A 124 -15.51 6.03 -5.62
CA TYR A 124 -15.42 5.08 -6.72
C TYR A 124 -15.75 3.65 -6.27
#